data_AF-A0A2S8NQL2-F1
#
_entry.id   AF-A0A2S8NQL2-F1
#
_cell.length_a   1.000
_cell.length_b   1.000
_cell.length_c   1.000
_cell.angle_alpha   90.00
_cell.angle_beta   90.00
_cell.angle_gamma   90.00
#
_symmetry.space_group_name_H-M   'P 1'
#
loop_
_entity.id
_entity.type
_entity.pdbx_description
1 polymer ?
#
loop_
_entity_poly.entity_id
_entity_poly.type
_entity_poly.pdbx_seq_one_letter_code
_entity_poly.pdbx_strand_id
1 'polypeptide(L)'
;WTRPDLLSVDGELNIDIANPNIDKVIFDNVQQPQTSKQWKINVKPETTARDHNLQVMFTLDGKQYTSEITVSMQAKIDPPTPSKQENLSELIKTTDLGNIINNNDNTIFSAVNQKNHNVIDDFSQIEITKKDNHSATLTAKKDSKSYAGSVDITYNVVSATIVDLKIDVTATSSTATVVKDYLGQIDDSNIINPVNTFYYASSESIITMVKPTPSSVITGVVYGCDDKWNKTSQSSNIDPTNGIKLDGSQLATTNGKYVVELSDNLGHTENVYLQINENKKDIKEYWNTNNGKQFEIWAKANGHDNIRGYSASQLNNLFADSKNWQQLASDSQFAIAVADWFKTNGKLTATEPLTTEQVVEQLKTQIPSDIKIDKVNTNNYDTNRIAFVLNQSDFKPNDKVNITVKYNNATADSFTLQIKDSKTPDNKKNGDSKLWIIGVVVGVLAGLGLAYLFFKRFVFDKYFLPKIKVKGHKKFVEKVRKRENEAQNNNKGGDE
;
A
#
# COMPACT_ATOMS: atom_id res chain seq x y z
N TRP A 1 16.76 -18.82 31.90
CA TRP A 1 16.26 -17.66 32.65
C TRP A 1 17.47 -16.76 32.87
N THR A 2 17.65 -15.75 32.03
CA THR A 2 18.73 -14.77 32.21
C THR A 2 18.26 -13.71 33.21
N ARG A 3 19.11 -13.44 34.18
CA ARG A 3 18.93 -12.43 35.21
C ARG A 3 18.83 -11.02 34.54
N PRO A 4 17.89 -10.14 34.93
CA PRO A 4 17.76 -8.79 34.33
C PRO A 4 18.98 -7.89 34.60
N ASP A 5 19.86 -8.31 35.52
CA ASP A 5 21.12 -7.70 35.94
C ASP A 5 22.37 -8.25 35.20
N LEU A 6 22.19 -9.04 34.14
CA LEU A 6 23.28 -9.70 33.41
C LEU A 6 23.37 -9.27 31.93
N LEU A 7 24.49 -8.66 31.56
CA LEU A 7 24.87 -8.40 30.16
C LEU A 7 25.95 -9.39 29.75
N SER A 8 25.70 -10.26 28.76
CA SER A 8 26.72 -11.19 28.23
C SER A 8 27.11 -10.80 26.80
N VAL A 9 28.42 -10.65 26.55
CA VAL A 9 28.97 -10.16 25.27
C VAL A 9 30.23 -10.95 24.88
N ASP A 10 30.40 -11.21 23.58
CA ASP A 10 31.48 -11.99 22.95
C ASP A 10 32.44 -11.11 22.11
N GLY A 11 32.72 -9.89 22.56
CA GLY A 11 33.54 -8.92 21.82
C GLY A 11 33.81 -7.62 22.57
N GLU A 12 34.23 -6.58 21.85
CA GLU A 12 34.40 -5.24 22.44
C GLU A 12 33.04 -4.63 22.76
N LEU A 13 32.87 -4.16 24.00
CA LEU A 13 31.62 -3.56 24.46
C LEU A 13 31.83 -2.07 24.79
N ASN A 14 31.01 -1.22 24.17
CA ASN A 14 30.93 0.19 24.52
C ASN A 14 29.66 0.43 25.35
N ILE A 15 29.83 0.95 26.57
CA ILE A 15 28.74 1.29 27.48
C ILE A 15 28.65 2.82 27.55
N ASP A 16 27.60 3.37 26.97
CA ASP A 16 27.27 4.80 27.03
C ASP A 16 26.16 5.05 28.05
N ILE A 17 26.41 5.88 29.05
CA ILE A 17 25.44 6.25 30.08
C ILE A 17 25.26 7.77 30.05
N ALA A 18 24.04 8.24 29.82
CA ALA A 18 23.70 9.66 29.81
C ALA A 18 22.38 9.89 30.55
N ASN A 19 22.47 10.40 31.78
CA ASN A 19 21.29 10.75 32.58
C ASN A 19 21.67 11.83 33.62
N PRO A 20 20.94 12.97 33.66
CA PRO A 20 21.25 14.08 34.57
C PRO A 20 21.12 13.71 36.06
N ASN A 21 20.32 12.69 36.39
CA ASN A 21 20.06 12.25 37.76
C ASN A 21 21.10 11.25 38.30
N ILE A 22 22.02 10.78 37.45
CA ILE A 22 23.11 9.90 37.88
C ILE A 22 24.20 10.73 38.52
N ASP A 23 24.62 10.35 39.72
CA ASP A 23 25.64 11.05 40.47
C ASP A 23 27.03 10.51 40.15
N LYS A 24 27.14 9.18 40.02
CA LYS A 24 28.41 8.49 39.87
C LYS A 24 28.24 7.14 39.19
N VAL A 25 29.23 6.78 38.37
CA VAL A 25 29.37 5.45 37.77
C VAL A 25 30.72 4.87 38.18
N ILE A 26 30.73 3.60 38.61
CA ILE A 26 31.92 2.81 38.96
C ILE A 26 31.94 1.58 38.07
N PHE A 27 33.08 1.26 37.47
CA PHE A 27 33.31 0.03 36.73
C PHE A 27 34.53 -0.69 37.31
N ASP A 28 34.38 -1.94 37.74
CA ASP A 28 35.41 -2.73 38.42
C ASP A 28 36.10 -1.98 39.57
N ASN A 29 35.28 -1.36 40.44
CA ASN A 29 35.73 -0.52 41.56
C ASN A 29 36.47 0.78 41.16
N VAL A 30 36.53 1.13 39.87
CA VAL A 30 37.11 2.37 39.36
C VAL A 30 36.01 3.35 38.96
N GLN A 31 35.99 4.52 39.59
CA GLN A 31 35.06 5.59 39.22
C GLN A 31 35.37 6.09 37.80
N GLN A 32 34.34 6.11 36.95
CA GLN A 32 34.50 6.49 35.56
C GLN A 32 34.46 8.02 35.40
N PRO A 33 35.38 8.60 34.59
CA PRO A 33 35.41 10.04 34.35
C PRO A 33 34.18 10.48 33.56
N GLN A 34 33.77 11.73 33.74
CA GLN A 34 32.60 12.31 33.07
C GLN A 34 32.80 13.76 32.68
N THR A 35 32.11 14.14 31.61
CA THR A 35 31.77 15.52 31.30
C THR A 35 30.26 15.61 31.09
N SER A 36 29.62 16.61 31.69
CA SER A 36 28.18 16.88 31.50
C SER A 36 27.24 15.70 31.80
N LYS A 37 27.55 14.87 32.82
CA LYS A 37 26.73 13.69 33.21
C LYS A 37 26.64 12.62 32.11
N GLN A 38 27.69 12.49 31.32
CA GLN A 38 27.87 11.42 30.32
C GLN A 38 29.11 10.58 30.65
N TRP A 39 28.96 9.27 30.61
CA TRP A 39 30.03 8.29 30.80
C TRP A 39 30.14 7.40 29.57
N LYS A 40 31.38 7.16 29.15
CA LYS A 40 31.71 6.22 28.09
C LYS A 40 32.72 5.22 28.62
N ILE A 41 32.33 3.96 28.68
CA ILE A 41 33.18 2.87 29.16
C ILE A 41 33.43 1.93 27.98
N ASN A 42 34.70 1.73 27.65
CA ASN A 42 35.11 0.80 26.61
C ASN A 42 35.70 -0.44 27.28
N VAL A 43 34.98 -1.55 27.21
CA VAL A 43 35.42 -2.85 27.75
C VAL A 43 36.09 -3.61 26.61
N LYS A 44 37.39 -3.87 26.76
CA LYS A 44 38.17 -4.60 25.76
C LYS A 44 37.81 -6.09 25.78
N PRO A 45 37.93 -6.80 24.65
CA PRO A 45 37.73 -8.25 24.61
C PRO A 45 38.65 -8.95 25.62
N GLU A 46 38.10 -9.92 26.35
CA GLU A 46 38.83 -10.70 27.35
C GLU A 46 39.27 -12.05 26.76
N THR A 47 40.49 -12.50 27.06
CA THR A 47 41.02 -13.79 26.57
C THR A 47 40.53 -14.99 27.39
N THR A 48 39.90 -14.72 28.53
CA THR A 48 39.26 -15.70 29.40
C THR A 48 37.92 -15.15 29.87
N ALA A 49 36.92 -16.01 30.11
CA ALA A 49 35.61 -15.55 30.54
C ALA A 49 35.74 -14.82 31.88
N ARG A 50 35.18 -13.61 31.96
CA ARG A 50 35.32 -12.73 33.11
C ARG A 50 34.06 -11.91 33.33
N ASP A 51 33.66 -11.82 34.59
CA ASP A 51 32.59 -10.92 35.02
C ASP A 51 33.18 -9.60 35.50
N HIS A 52 32.61 -8.50 35.02
CA HIS A 52 32.89 -7.14 35.45
C HIS A 52 31.69 -6.58 36.23
N ASN A 53 31.97 -5.69 37.18
CA ASN A 53 30.93 -5.04 37.99
C ASN A 53 30.76 -3.58 37.57
N LEU A 54 29.55 -3.24 37.13
CA LEU A 54 29.13 -1.86 36.87
C LEU A 54 28.16 -1.40 37.98
N GLN A 55 28.54 -0.35 38.70
CA GLN A 55 27.69 0.28 39.71
C GLN A 55 27.26 1.67 39.25
N VAL A 56 25.96 1.95 39.31
CA VAL A 56 25.37 3.25 38.98
C VAL A 56 24.70 3.81 40.23
N MET A 57 25.18 4.96 40.68
CA MET A 57 24.65 5.67 41.85
C MET A 57 23.84 6.87 41.39
N PHE A 58 22.62 7.01 41.90
CA PHE A 58 21.73 8.12 41.58
C PHE A 58 20.88 8.52 42.78
N THR A 59 20.44 9.77 42.78
CA THR A 59 19.59 10.32 43.84
C THR A 59 18.16 10.50 43.32
N LEU A 60 17.19 9.93 44.03
CA LEU A 60 15.76 10.12 43.78
C LEU A 60 15.11 10.60 45.08
N ASP A 61 14.39 11.73 45.02
CA ASP A 61 13.70 12.34 46.16
C ASP A 61 14.60 12.54 47.40
N GLY A 62 15.86 12.92 47.20
CA GLY A 62 16.84 13.15 48.27
C GLY A 62 17.41 11.89 48.91
N LYS A 63 17.06 10.69 48.42
CA LYS A 63 17.65 9.41 48.84
C LYS A 63 18.59 8.86 47.76
N GLN A 64 19.74 8.36 48.19
CA GLN A 64 20.73 7.74 47.30
C GLN A 64 20.40 6.26 47.06
N TYR A 65 20.52 5.84 45.81
CA TYR A 65 20.36 4.46 45.37
C TYR A 65 21.62 4.01 44.64
N THR A 66 21.96 2.72 44.78
CA THR A 66 23.03 2.06 44.02
C THR A 66 22.43 0.88 43.29
N SER A 67 22.58 0.87 41.97
CA SER A 67 22.25 -0.27 41.12
C SER A 67 23.54 -0.96 40.71
N GLU A 68 23.60 -2.27 40.82
CA GLU A 68 24.72 -3.10 40.38
C GLU A 68 24.29 -3.94 39.18
N ILE A 69 25.15 -4.01 38.18
CA ILE A 69 24.96 -4.77 36.95
C ILE A 69 26.21 -5.62 36.74
N THR A 70 26.03 -6.91 36.45
CA THR A 70 27.12 -7.82 36.09
C THR A 70 27.29 -7.83 34.57
N VAL A 71 28.50 -7.53 34.10
CA VAL A 71 28.87 -7.59 32.68
C VAL A 71 29.78 -8.79 32.47
N SER A 72 29.24 -9.89 31.93
CA SER A 72 29.96 -11.13 31.67
C SER A 72 30.55 -11.16 30.26
N MET A 73 31.86 -10.93 30.17
CA MET A 73 32.63 -11.06 28.94
C MET A 73 32.97 -12.54 28.72
N GLN A 74 32.58 -13.09 27.57
CA GLN A 74 33.00 -14.43 27.18
C GLN A 74 34.45 -14.40 26.67
N ALA A 75 35.17 -15.53 26.83
CA ALA A 75 36.53 -15.65 26.32
C ALA A 75 36.53 -15.48 24.79
N LYS A 76 37.26 -14.49 24.28
CA LYS A 76 37.56 -14.40 22.86
C LYS A 76 38.51 -15.56 22.51
N ILE A 77 37.95 -16.61 21.92
CA ILE A 77 38.75 -17.67 21.30
C ILE A 77 39.29 -17.07 20.01
N ASP A 78 40.60 -16.81 19.94
CA ASP A 78 41.21 -16.47 18.65
C ASP A 78 40.92 -17.63 17.69
N PRO A 79 40.21 -17.39 16.57
CA PRO A 79 39.94 -18.46 15.62
C PRO A 79 41.28 -19.02 15.13
N PRO A 80 41.36 -20.34 14.89
CA PRO A 80 42.57 -20.94 14.34
C PRO A 80 42.95 -20.20 13.07
N THR A 81 44.23 -19.83 12.93
CA THR A 81 44.73 -19.09 11.77
C THR A 81 44.32 -19.84 10.50
N PRO A 82 43.42 -19.31 9.66
CA PRO A 82 43.01 -20.02 8.47
C PRO A 82 44.17 -19.93 7.48
N SER A 83 44.83 -21.05 7.20
CA SER A 83 45.87 -21.11 6.16
C SER A 83 45.29 -21.03 4.74
N LYS A 84 43.99 -20.73 4.61
CA LYS A 84 43.25 -20.56 3.36
C LYS A 84 42.18 -19.50 3.60
N GLN A 85 42.27 -18.37 2.88
CA GLN A 85 41.21 -17.36 2.87
C GLN A 85 39.88 -18.00 2.44
N GLU A 86 38.81 -17.67 3.14
CA GLU A 86 37.47 -18.19 2.84
C GLU A 86 36.78 -17.30 1.81
N ASN A 87 36.14 -17.91 0.81
CA ASN A 87 35.50 -17.14 -0.26
C ASN A 87 34.15 -16.59 0.21
N LEU A 88 33.95 -15.28 0.10
CA LEU A 88 32.71 -14.62 0.54
C LEU A 88 31.45 -15.18 -0.14
N SER A 89 31.54 -15.61 -1.40
CA SER A 89 30.40 -16.20 -2.13
C SER A 89 30.05 -17.62 -1.66
N GLU A 90 30.97 -18.31 -1.00
CA GLU A 90 30.72 -19.64 -0.40
C GLU A 90 30.18 -19.52 1.03
N LEU A 91 30.57 -18.45 1.73
CA LEU A 91 30.12 -18.14 3.09
C LEU A 91 28.73 -17.50 3.13
N ILE A 92 28.50 -16.48 2.30
CA ILE A 92 27.26 -15.72 2.26
C ILE A 92 26.32 -16.38 1.24
N LYS A 93 25.60 -17.41 1.70
CA LYS A 93 24.68 -18.21 0.87
C LYS A 93 23.32 -17.54 0.70
N THR A 94 22.85 -16.83 1.72
CA THR A 94 21.63 -16.03 1.69
C THR A 94 22.00 -14.61 1.29
N THR A 95 21.87 -14.30 0.00
CA THR A 95 22.22 -13.00 -0.58
C THR A 95 21.08 -11.99 -0.55
N ASP A 96 19.83 -12.45 -0.45
CA ASP A 96 18.67 -11.59 -0.20
C ASP A 96 18.51 -11.35 1.31
N LEU A 97 18.78 -10.12 1.73
CA LEU A 97 18.71 -9.72 3.14
C LEU A 97 17.30 -9.26 3.54
N GLY A 98 16.40 -9.05 2.58
CA GLY A 98 15.07 -8.48 2.80
C GLY A 98 15.13 -6.98 3.14
N ASN A 99 14.22 -6.53 4.00
CA ASN A 99 14.13 -5.12 4.38
C ASN A 99 15.22 -4.75 5.41
N ILE A 100 15.91 -3.64 5.18
CA ILE A 100 16.91 -3.07 6.10
C ILE A 100 16.63 -1.59 6.37
N ILE A 101 17.07 -1.09 7.53
CA ILE A 101 16.65 0.23 8.03
C ILE A 101 17.31 1.43 7.33
N ASN A 102 18.46 1.21 6.71
CA ASN A 102 19.25 2.14 5.91
C ASN A 102 20.35 1.33 5.20
N ASN A 103 21.04 1.95 4.24
CA ASN A 103 22.18 1.35 3.57
C ASN A 103 23.52 1.72 4.23
N ASN A 104 23.58 1.98 5.55
CA ASN A 104 24.88 2.16 6.19
C ASN A 104 25.60 0.80 6.30
N ASP A 105 26.93 0.82 6.21
CA ASP A 105 27.74 -0.40 6.14
C ASP A 105 27.50 -1.31 7.35
N ASN A 106 27.42 -0.74 8.56
CA ASN A 106 27.12 -1.48 9.79
C ASN A 106 25.75 -2.20 9.74
N THR A 107 24.75 -1.56 9.13
CA THR A 107 23.41 -2.13 8.98
C THR A 107 23.44 -3.32 8.02
N ILE A 108 24.14 -3.16 6.89
CA ILE A 108 24.30 -4.20 5.89
C ILE A 108 25.07 -5.39 6.47
N PHE A 109 26.20 -5.14 7.16
CA PHE A 109 26.97 -6.19 7.83
C PHE A 109 26.16 -6.95 8.86
N SER A 110 25.38 -6.25 9.69
CA SER A 110 24.50 -6.88 10.68
C SER A 110 23.45 -7.79 10.01
N ALA A 111 22.83 -7.33 8.92
CA ALA A 111 21.84 -8.09 8.18
C ALA A 111 22.43 -9.33 7.49
N VAL A 112 23.63 -9.21 6.90
CA VAL A 112 24.38 -10.33 6.32
C VAL A 112 24.62 -11.41 7.37
N ASN A 113 25.13 -11.05 8.54
CA ASN A 113 25.39 -12.02 9.61
C ASN A 113 24.11 -12.65 10.16
N GLN A 114 23.06 -11.86 10.37
CA GLN A 114 21.78 -12.38 10.82
C GLN A 114 21.21 -13.44 9.86
N LYS A 115 21.29 -13.20 8.55
CA LYS A 115 20.75 -14.10 7.50
C LYS A 115 21.65 -15.31 7.20
N ASN A 116 22.91 -15.23 7.59
CA ASN A 116 23.91 -16.26 7.31
C ASN A 116 24.51 -16.84 8.60
N HIS A 117 23.80 -16.80 9.72
CA HIS A 117 24.20 -17.45 10.98
C HIS A 117 25.56 -16.98 11.53
N ASN A 118 25.85 -15.69 11.42
CA ASN A 118 27.07 -15.04 11.92
C ASN A 118 28.37 -15.63 11.35
N VAL A 119 28.38 -15.99 10.06
CA VAL A 119 29.56 -16.57 9.38
C VAL A 119 30.72 -15.59 9.17
N ILE A 120 30.53 -14.29 9.38
CA ILE A 120 31.61 -13.29 9.29
C ILE A 120 32.00 -12.80 10.68
N ASP A 121 33.23 -13.09 11.08
CA ASP A 121 33.77 -12.75 12.40
C ASP A 121 34.51 -11.40 12.43
N ASP A 122 34.94 -10.90 11.26
CA ASP A 122 35.75 -9.67 11.16
C ASP A 122 35.42 -8.86 9.90
N PHE A 123 34.46 -7.95 10.03
CA PHE A 123 34.05 -7.05 8.95
C PHE A 123 35.11 -6.01 8.60
N SER A 124 36.14 -5.79 9.42
CA SER A 124 37.19 -4.80 9.12
C SER A 124 38.01 -5.19 7.88
N GLN A 125 37.98 -6.47 7.50
CA GLN A 125 38.67 -7.03 6.33
C GLN A 125 37.81 -7.04 5.05
N ILE A 126 36.59 -6.52 5.10
CA ILE A 126 35.64 -6.50 3.98
C ILE A 126 35.26 -5.04 3.68
N GLU A 127 35.07 -4.71 2.41
CA GLU A 127 34.58 -3.42 1.95
C GLU A 127 33.24 -3.60 1.22
N ILE A 128 32.31 -2.66 1.45
CA ILE A 128 31.03 -2.62 0.74
C ILE A 128 31.12 -1.58 -0.38
N THR A 129 30.87 -2.00 -1.61
CA THR A 129 30.90 -1.16 -2.80
C THR A 129 29.58 -1.26 -3.59
N LYS A 130 29.41 -0.42 -4.62
CA LYS A 130 28.22 -0.41 -5.51
C LYS A 130 26.89 -0.39 -4.75
N LYS A 131 26.83 0.44 -3.72
CA LYS A 131 25.75 0.48 -2.74
C LYS A 131 24.66 1.46 -3.13
N ASP A 132 23.41 0.99 -3.17
CA ASP A 132 22.21 1.83 -3.29
C ASP A 132 21.13 1.40 -2.27
N ASN A 133 19.86 1.70 -2.52
CA ASN A 133 18.75 1.33 -1.64
C ASN A 133 18.24 -0.10 -1.82
N HIS A 134 18.77 -0.84 -2.81
CA HIS A 134 18.29 -2.18 -3.16
C HIS A 134 19.41 -3.23 -3.22
N SER A 135 20.66 -2.81 -3.30
CA SER A 135 21.78 -3.74 -3.48
C SER A 135 23.12 -3.16 -3.04
N ALA A 136 24.06 -4.07 -2.78
CA ALA A 136 25.47 -3.76 -2.59
C ALA A 136 26.36 -4.96 -2.94
N THR A 137 27.66 -4.73 -3.08
CA THR A 137 28.67 -5.78 -3.26
C THR A 137 29.63 -5.81 -2.08
N LEU A 138 29.71 -6.94 -1.37
CA LEU A 138 30.73 -7.17 -0.35
C LEU A 138 31.98 -7.74 -1.01
N THR A 139 33.14 -7.11 -0.80
CA THR A 139 34.42 -7.53 -1.38
C THR A 139 35.48 -7.64 -0.29
N ALA A 140 36.22 -8.74 -0.26
CA ALA A 140 37.36 -8.87 0.65
C ALA A 140 38.44 -7.85 0.28
N LYS A 141 38.96 -7.13 1.28
CA LYS A 141 40.05 -6.18 1.07
C LYS A 141 41.29 -6.91 0.58
N LYS A 142 42.12 -6.22 -0.20
CA LYS A 142 43.33 -6.80 -0.81
C LYS A 142 44.31 -7.37 0.23
N ASP A 143 44.35 -6.78 1.42
CA ASP A 143 45.17 -7.18 2.56
C ASP A 143 44.43 -8.06 3.57
N SER A 144 43.21 -8.53 3.25
CA SER A 144 42.47 -9.47 4.10
C SER A 144 43.29 -10.75 4.31
N LYS A 145 43.35 -11.21 5.55
CA LYS A 145 43.98 -12.49 5.92
C LYS A 145 42.97 -13.63 6.00
N SER A 146 41.70 -13.30 6.26
CA SER A 146 40.64 -14.27 6.52
C SER A 146 39.72 -14.53 5.32
N TYR A 147 39.55 -13.56 4.42
CA TYR A 147 38.54 -13.63 3.35
C TYR A 147 39.12 -13.36 1.96
N ALA A 148 38.45 -13.89 0.94
CA ALA A 148 38.75 -13.65 -0.47
C ALA A 148 37.47 -13.53 -1.30
N GLY A 149 37.58 -12.94 -2.49
CA GLY A 149 36.48 -12.83 -3.45
C GLY A 149 35.46 -11.74 -3.13
N SER A 150 34.31 -11.83 -3.78
CA SER A 150 33.21 -10.86 -3.64
C SER A 150 31.86 -11.56 -3.78
N VAL A 151 30.82 -10.96 -3.20
CA VAL A 151 29.45 -11.43 -3.31
C VAL A 151 28.50 -10.23 -3.44
N ASP A 152 27.55 -10.33 -4.36
CA ASP A 152 26.47 -9.38 -4.52
C ASP A 152 25.31 -9.75 -3.59
N ILE A 153 24.76 -8.75 -2.93
CA ILE A 153 23.62 -8.89 -2.02
C ILE A 153 22.50 -7.95 -2.46
N THR A 154 21.26 -8.35 -2.17
CA THR A 154 20.07 -7.55 -2.41
C THR A 154 19.36 -7.27 -1.09
N TYR A 155 18.72 -6.12 -0.99
CA TYR A 155 17.92 -5.70 0.15
C TYR A 155 16.90 -4.66 -0.30
N ASN A 156 16.14 -4.12 0.64
CA ASN A 156 15.27 -2.97 0.40
C ASN A 156 15.39 -2.00 1.58
N VAL A 157 15.87 -0.78 1.35
CA VAL A 157 15.99 0.23 2.40
C VAL A 157 14.61 0.80 2.73
N VAL A 158 14.18 0.53 3.96
CA VAL A 158 12.97 1.09 4.56
C VAL A 158 13.41 1.93 5.74
N SER A 159 13.46 3.25 5.58
CA SER A 159 13.91 4.18 6.63
C SER A 159 13.23 3.90 7.96
N ALA A 160 14.02 3.67 9.01
CA ALA A 160 13.53 3.44 10.37
C ALA A 160 12.94 4.71 10.99
N THR A 161 11.68 4.96 10.65
CA THR A 161 10.68 5.53 11.53
C THR A 161 9.35 5.12 10.93
N ILE A 162 8.78 4.03 11.44
CA ILE A 162 7.37 3.77 11.78
C ILE A 162 7.34 2.30 12.22
N VAL A 163 7.20 2.05 13.52
CA VAL A 163 6.66 0.75 13.95
C VAL A 163 5.21 0.75 13.49
N ASP A 164 4.93 -0.05 12.45
CA ASP A 164 3.61 -0.14 11.85
C ASP A 164 2.75 -1.09 12.70
N LEU A 165 2.22 -0.54 13.80
CA LEU A 165 1.33 -1.26 14.71
C LEU A 165 0.01 -1.54 13.98
N LYS A 166 -0.32 -2.83 13.83
CA LYS A 166 -1.51 -3.28 13.08
C LYS A 166 -2.39 -4.17 13.92
N ILE A 167 -3.65 -4.22 13.51
CA ILE A 167 -4.56 -5.30 13.86
C ILE A 167 -4.75 -6.24 12.67
N ASP A 168 -5.18 -7.46 12.97
CA ASP A 168 -5.80 -8.34 11.99
C ASP A 168 -7.27 -8.58 12.35
N VAL A 169 -8.12 -8.63 11.33
CA VAL A 169 -9.58 -8.78 11.47
C VAL A 169 -9.99 -10.05 10.74
N THR A 170 -10.52 -11.00 11.52
CA THR A 170 -10.98 -12.29 11.01
C THR A 170 -12.46 -12.45 11.36
N ALA A 171 -13.31 -12.49 10.33
CA ALA A 171 -14.73 -12.75 10.54
C ALA A 171 -14.95 -14.19 11.05
N THR A 172 -15.92 -14.34 11.95
CA THR A 172 -16.31 -15.66 12.47
C THR A 172 -17.13 -16.46 11.46
N SER A 173 -17.82 -15.77 10.54
CA SER A 173 -18.59 -16.38 9.46
C SER A 173 -17.78 -16.44 8.16
N SER A 174 -17.76 -17.61 7.53
CA SER A 174 -17.14 -17.82 6.21
C SER A 174 -17.82 -17.07 5.06
N THR A 175 -19.05 -16.58 5.26
CA THR A 175 -19.80 -15.82 4.24
C THR A 175 -19.71 -14.31 4.45
N ALA A 176 -18.96 -13.86 5.46
CA ALA A 176 -18.83 -12.46 5.79
C ALA A 176 -17.80 -11.76 4.89
N THR A 177 -18.08 -10.53 4.54
CA THR A 177 -17.16 -9.65 3.84
C THR A 177 -16.27 -8.98 4.88
N VAL A 178 -14.96 -9.14 4.73
CA VAL A 178 -13.96 -8.34 5.46
C VAL A 178 -13.20 -7.50 4.45
N VAL A 179 -13.27 -6.18 4.61
CA VAL A 179 -12.51 -5.23 3.81
C VAL A 179 -11.39 -4.69 4.69
N LYS A 180 -10.15 -5.00 4.30
CA LYS A 180 -8.92 -4.52 4.92
C LYS A 180 -8.34 -3.45 3.98
N ASP A 181 -8.95 -2.27 3.98
CA ASP A 181 -8.53 -1.19 3.08
C ASP A 181 -8.73 0.17 3.76
N TYR A 182 -7.98 1.16 3.30
CA TYR A 182 -8.22 2.55 3.63
C TYR A 182 -9.62 2.90 3.12
N LEU A 183 -10.48 3.47 3.97
CA LEU A 183 -11.77 3.96 3.50
C LEU A 183 -11.57 5.33 2.88
N GLY A 184 -12.12 5.50 1.68
CA GLY A 184 -12.20 6.80 1.05
C GLY A 184 -13.15 7.67 1.83
N GLN A 185 -12.62 8.62 2.59
CA GLN A 185 -13.34 9.69 3.25
C GLN A 185 -14.49 9.19 4.12
N ILE A 186 -14.14 8.74 5.33
CA ILE A 186 -15.03 8.99 6.46
C ILE A 186 -15.22 10.51 6.51
N ASP A 187 -16.47 10.97 6.63
CA ASP A 187 -16.82 12.38 6.82
C ASP A 187 -15.79 13.07 7.73
N ASP A 188 -14.98 13.91 7.09
CA ASP A 188 -13.74 14.52 7.58
C ASP A 188 -14.01 15.76 8.42
N SER A 189 -15.29 16.12 8.61
CA SER A 189 -15.69 17.28 9.39
C SER A 189 -15.21 17.25 10.86
N ASN A 190 -14.86 16.08 11.42
CA ASN A 190 -14.36 15.96 12.79
C ASN A 190 -13.08 15.10 12.96
N ILE A 191 -12.49 14.58 11.88
CA ILE A 191 -11.26 13.77 11.98
C ILE A 191 -10.07 14.68 11.68
N ILE A 192 -9.48 15.22 12.75
CA ILE A 192 -8.31 16.09 12.66
C ILE A 192 -7.06 15.20 12.46
N ASN A 193 -6.63 15.03 11.19
CA ASN A 193 -5.38 14.39 10.70
C ASN A 193 -5.23 12.86 10.86
N PRO A 194 -4.43 12.16 10.03
CA PRO A 194 -4.40 11.96 8.58
C PRO A 194 -5.05 10.57 8.24
N VAL A 195 -4.79 9.93 7.08
CA VAL A 195 -5.39 8.64 6.68
C VAL A 195 -5.03 7.53 7.67
N ASN A 196 -5.98 7.18 8.53
CA ASN A 196 -5.84 6.09 9.49
C ASN A 196 -6.24 4.75 8.84
N THR A 197 -5.58 3.67 9.25
CA THR A 197 -5.95 2.32 8.79
C THR A 197 -7.40 2.04 9.15
N PHE A 198 -8.19 1.60 8.17
CA PHE A 198 -9.59 1.28 8.36
C PHE A 198 -9.88 -0.19 8.09
N TYR A 199 -10.76 -0.77 8.88
CA TYR A 199 -11.27 -2.12 8.68
C TYR A 199 -12.80 -2.12 8.67
N TYR A 200 -13.38 -2.90 7.78
CA TYR A 200 -14.80 -3.23 7.84
C TYR A 200 -15.01 -4.73 7.90
N ALA A 201 -15.97 -5.16 8.72
CA ALA A 201 -16.51 -6.50 8.68
C ALA A 201 -18.04 -6.48 8.62
N SER A 202 -18.61 -7.34 7.78
CA SER A 202 -20.07 -7.48 7.66
C SER A 202 -20.68 -8.42 8.68
N SER A 203 -19.91 -8.89 9.66
CA SER A 203 -20.38 -9.78 10.73
C SER A 203 -19.43 -9.72 11.92
N GLU A 204 -19.84 -10.38 13.00
CA GLU A 204 -18.98 -10.64 14.14
C GLU A 204 -17.60 -11.14 13.73
N SER A 205 -16.57 -10.53 14.32
CA SER A 205 -15.16 -10.73 13.97
C SER A 205 -14.28 -10.77 15.21
N ILE A 206 -13.17 -11.48 15.08
CA ILE A 206 -12.08 -11.52 16.06
C ILE A 206 -11.00 -10.55 15.60
N ILE A 207 -10.62 -9.65 16.50
CA ILE A 207 -9.61 -8.62 16.29
C ILE A 207 -8.36 -9.01 17.08
N THR A 208 -7.24 -9.17 16.39
CA THR A 208 -5.95 -9.54 17.01
C THR A 208 -4.90 -8.48 16.74
N MET A 209 -3.88 -8.38 17.59
CA MET A 209 -2.74 -7.49 17.37
C MET A 209 -1.67 -8.23 16.55
N VAL A 210 -1.20 -7.61 15.48
CA VAL A 210 -0.12 -8.17 14.67
C VAL A 210 1.19 -7.77 15.30
N LYS A 211 1.97 -8.76 15.75
CA LYS A 211 3.31 -8.51 16.29
C LYS A 211 4.31 -8.30 15.14
N PRO A 212 5.01 -7.15 15.08
CA PRO A 212 6.07 -6.91 14.10
C PRO A 212 7.19 -7.94 14.20
N THR A 213 7.52 -8.36 15.43
CA THR A 213 8.46 -9.44 15.73
C THR A 213 7.90 -10.32 16.85
N PRO A 214 8.31 -11.60 16.97
CA PRO A 214 7.88 -12.47 18.07
C PRO A 214 8.15 -11.89 19.47
N SER A 215 9.20 -11.07 19.60
CA SER A 215 9.59 -10.37 20.83
C SER A 215 8.87 -9.04 21.06
N SER A 216 8.08 -8.53 20.11
CA SER A 216 7.37 -7.27 20.25
C SER A 216 6.31 -7.36 21.35
N VAL A 217 6.34 -6.39 22.26
CA VAL A 217 5.31 -6.17 23.27
C VAL A 217 4.40 -5.06 22.79
N ILE A 218 3.14 -5.39 22.52
CA ILE A 218 2.12 -4.45 22.05
C ILE A 218 0.92 -4.52 22.99
N THR A 219 0.40 -3.36 23.33
CA THR A 219 -0.89 -3.20 24.00
C THR A 219 -1.91 -2.61 23.04
N GLY A 220 -3.15 -3.09 23.14
CA GLY A 220 -4.26 -2.63 22.30
C GLY A 220 -5.49 -2.40 23.14
N VAL A 221 -6.16 -1.27 22.95
CA VAL A 221 -7.41 -0.92 23.61
C VAL A 221 -8.44 -0.56 22.55
N VAL A 222 -9.60 -1.21 22.60
CA VAL A 222 -10.73 -0.90 21.73
C VAL A 222 -11.71 -0.01 22.46
N TYR A 223 -12.12 1.07 21.81
CA TYR A 223 -13.18 1.98 22.24
C TYR A 223 -14.37 1.85 21.30
N GLY A 224 -15.58 1.80 21.83
CA GLY A 224 -16.78 2.03 21.02
C GLY A 224 -16.89 3.51 20.66
N CYS A 225 -17.45 3.82 19.49
CA CYS A 225 -17.56 5.18 18.99
C CYS A 225 -19.01 5.60 18.71
N ASP A 226 -19.26 6.91 18.77
CA ASP A 226 -20.51 7.51 18.30
C ASP A 226 -20.58 7.62 16.77
N ASP A 227 -21.64 8.23 16.25
CA ASP A 227 -21.81 8.38 14.81
C ASP A 227 -20.77 9.27 14.13
N LYS A 228 -20.07 10.11 14.91
CA LYS A 228 -19.02 11.03 14.46
C LYS A 228 -17.62 10.50 14.77
N TRP A 229 -17.49 9.21 15.12
CA TRP A 229 -16.23 8.56 15.50
C TRP A 229 -15.59 9.06 16.80
N ASN A 230 -16.32 9.81 17.63
CA ASN A 230 -15.82 10.15 18.96
C ASN A 230 -15.87 8.91 19.85
N LYS A 231 -14.80 8.69 20.63
CA LYS A 231 -14.76 7.61 21.62
C LYS A 231 -15.88 7.79 22.64
N THR A 232 -16.57 6.71 22.94
CA THR A 232 -17.43 6.61 24.12
C THR A 232 -16.58 6.37 25.37
N SER A 233 -17.20 6.41 26.54
CA SER A 233 -16.54 6.06 27.80
C SER A 233 -16.28 4.57 27.95
N GLN A 234 -16.76 3.72 27.05
CA GLN A 234 -16.62 2.27 27.14
C GLN A 234 -15.46 1.77 26.28
N SER A 235 -14.61 0.97 26.91
CA SER A 235 -13.45 0.37 26.26
C SER A 235 -13.17 -1.04 26.79
N SER A 236 -12.35 -1.77 26.05
CA SER A 236 -11.85 -3.07 26.46
C SER A 236 -10.45 -3.32 25.91
N ASN A 237 -9.63 -4.03 26.66
CA ASN A 237 -8.29 -4.41 26.22
C ASN A 237 -8.36 -5.58 25.23
N ILE A 238 -7.49 -5.57 24.22
CA ILE A 238 -7.31 -6.70 23.32
C ILE A 238 -6.43 -7.74 24.02
N ASP A 239 -6.92 -8.96 24.17
CA ASP A 239 -6.11 -10.05 24.68
C ASP A 239 -4.94 -10.34 23.72
N PRO A 240 -3.68 -10.42 24.19
CA PRO A 240 -2.52 -10.58 23.32
C PRO A 240 -2.42 -11.96 22.66
N THR A 241 -3.21 -12.94 23.11
CA THR A 241 -3.21 -14.31 22.58
C THR A 241 -4.47 -14.57 21.76
N ASN A 242 -5.64 -14.22 22.30
CA ASN A 242 -6.94 -14.58 21.76
C ASN A 242 -7.63 -13.42 21.02
N GLY A 243 -7.10 -12.20 21.13
CA GLY A 243 -7.73 -11.01 20.59
C GLY A 243 -9.00 -10.61 21.35
N ILE A 244 -9.85 -9.85 20.68
CA ILE A 244 -11.18 -9.46 21.17
C ILE A 244 -12.24 -9.78 20.13
N LYS A 245 -13.37 -10.30 20.57
CA LYS A 245 -14.52 -10.60 19.72
C LYS A 245 -15.49 -9.42 19.73
N LEU A 246 -15.88 -8.94 18.57
CA LEU A 246 -16.78 -7.81 18.40
C LEU A 246 -17.86 -8.15 17.36
N ASP A 247 -19.12 -7.82 17.64
CA ASP A 247 -20.28 -8.02 16.75
C ASP A 247 -20.93 -6.72 16.29
N GLY A 248 -20.45 -5.57 16.77
CA GLY A 248 -21.01 -4.25 16.44
C GLY A 248 -22.04 -3.74 17.45
N SER A 249 -22.29 -4.47 18.55
CA SER A 249 -23.21 -4.06 19.63
C SER A 249 -22.51 -3.75 20.96
N GLN A 250 -21.23 -4.12 21.11
CA GLN A 250 -20.46 -3.90 22.34
C GLN A 250 -19.98 -2.45 22.50
N LEU A 251 -19.56 -2.12 23.72
CA LEU A 251 -18.86 -0.86 24.07
C LEU A 251 -19.66 0.40 23.75
N ALA A 252 -20.99 0.33 23.86
CA ALA A 252 -21.90 1.46 23.59
C ALA A 252 -21.68 2.13 22.21
N THR A 253 -21.23 1.35 21.23
CA THR A 253 -20.98 1.84 19.88
C THR A 253 -22.28 2.21 19.15
N THR A 254 -22.21 3.21 18.28
CA THR A 254 -23.24 3.50 17.29
C THR A 254 -22.86 2.92 15.94
N ASN A 255 -23.74 2.10 15.36
CA ASN A 255 -23.56 1.48 14.05
C ASN A 255 -22.29 0.61 13.93
N GLY A 256 -21.83 0.04 15.06
CA GLY A 256 -20.68 -0.84 15.15
C GLY A 256 -19.34 -0.18 14.84
N LYS A 257 -19.20 1.12 15.10
CA LYS A 257 -17.97 1.91 14.95
C LYS A 257 -17.05 1.77 16.16
N TYR A 258 -15.77 1.52 15.92
CA TYR A 258 -14.75 1.35 16.95
C TYR A 258 -13.45 2.06 16.56
N VAL A 259 -12.72 2.51 17.58
CA VAL A 259 -11.32 2.93 17.45
C VAL A 259 -10.46 2.01 18.31
N VAL A 260 -9.44 1.45 17.70
CA VAL A 260 -8.41 0.66 18.36
C VAL A 260 -7.17 1.53 18.51
N GLU A 261 -6.74 1.74 19.74
CA GLU A 261 -5.46 2.39 20.03
C GLU A 261 -4.42 1.31 20.33
N LEU A 262 -3.34 1.33 19.58
CA LEU A 262 -2.20 0.45 19.75
C LEU A 262 -1.03 1.24 20.33
N SER A 263 -0.26 0.60 21.17
CA SER A 263 1.02 1.13 21.65
C SER A 263 2.04 0.04 21.89
N ASP A 264 3.32 0.38 21.82
CA ASP A 264 4.42 -0.51 22.18
C ASP A 264 5.23 0.01 23.38
N ASN A 265 6.19 -0.80 23.82
CA ASN A 265 7.08 -0.48 24.93
C ASN A 265 8.13 0.60 24.60
N LEU A 266 8.19 1.06 23.35
CA LEU A 266 9.08 2.12 22.88
C LEU A 266 8.35 3.47 22.80
N GLY A 267 7.07 3.51 23.16
CA GLY A 267 6.25 4.72 23.17
C GLY A 267 5.64 5.06 21.80
N HIS A 268 5.72 4.17 20.82
CA HIS A 268 5.01 4.33 19.56
C HIS A 268 3.52 4.09 19.79
N THR A 269 2.67 4.87 19.11
CA THR A 269 1.22 4.74 19.16
C THR A 269 0.61 4.78 17.76
N GLU A 270 -0.48 4.05 17.54
CA GLU A 270 -1.21 4.05 16.27
C GLU A 270 -2.71 3.89 16.53
N ASN A 271 -3.55 4.56 15.73
CA ASN A 271 -4.99 4.45 15.82
C ASN A 271 -5.57 3.76 14.58
N VAL A 272 -6.32 2.69 14.81
CA VAL A 272 -6.99 1.92 13.76
C VAL A 272 -8.50 2.05 13.91
N TYR A 273 -9.18 2.38 12.83
CA TYR A 273 -10.63 2.54 12.81
C TYR A 273 -11.28 1.26 12.30
N LEU A 274 -12.32 0.79 12.96
CA LEU A 274 -12.99 -0.46 12.63
C LEU A 274 -14.50 -0.25 12.62
N GLN A 275 -15.19 -0.78 11.61
CA GLN A 275 -16.65 -0.87 11.60
C GLN A 275 -17.11 -2.33 11.42
N ILE A 276 -17.95 -2.81 12.34
CA ILE A 276 -18.62 -4.11 12.24
C ILE A 276 -20.12 -3.87 12.07
N ASN A 277 -20.66 -4.12 10.89
CA ASN A 277 -22.08 -3.84 10.62
C ASN A 277 -22.66 -4.73 9.51
N GLU A 278 -23.60 -5.60 9.87
CA GLU A 278 -24.21 -6.57 8.96
C GLU A 278 -25.12 -5.95 7.88
N ASN A 279 -25.62 -4.73 8.14
CA ASN A 279 -26.63 -4.08 7.29
C ASN A 279 -26.02 -3.20 6.19
N LYS A 280 -24.72 -2.89 6.25
CA LYS A 280 -24.06 -1.95 5.31
C LYS A 280 -23.37 -2.71 4.16
N LYS A 281 -24.11 -3.00 3.09
CA LYS A 281 -23.62 -3.83 1.97
C LYS A 281 -22.82 -3.09 0.88
N ASP A 282 -22.88 -1.75 0.85
CA ASP A 282 -22.28 -0.94 -0.24
C ASP A 282 -21.02 -0.20 0.22
N ILE A 283 -19.96 -0.91 0.57
CA ILE A 283 -18.68 -0.31 0.93
C ILE A 283 -17.76 -0.32 -0.29
N LYS A 284 -17.34 0.89 -0.70
CA LYS A 284 -16.34 1.07 -1.76
C LYS A 284 -14.98 1.29 -1.11
N GLU A 285 -14.08 0.33 -1.29
CA GLU A 285 -12.63 0.46 -1.07
C GLU A 285 -12.09 1.79 -1.63
N TYR A 286 -11.21 2.49 -0.89
CA TYR A 286 -10.69 3.80 -1.31
C TYR A 286 -10.06 3.73 -2.70
N TRP A 287 -9.24 2.71 -2.95
CA TRP A 287 -8.57 2.50 -4.23
C TRP A 287 -9.53 2.26 -5.39
N ASN A 288 -10.79 1.89 -5.09
CA ASN A 288 -11.83 1.70 -6.09
C ASN A 288 -12.68 2.97 -6.31
N THR A 289 -12.47 4.02 -5.51
CA THR A 289 -13.04 5.36 -5.75
C THR A 289 -12.24 6.13 -6.80
N ASN A 290 -12.86 7.15 -7.40
CA ASN A 290 -12.15 8.03 -8.34
C ASN A 290 -10.94 8.71 -7.67
N ASN A 291 -11.09 9.17 -6.43
CA ASN A 291 -10.01 9.83 -5.70
C ASN A 291 -8.83 8.88 -5.45
N GLY A 292 -9.08 7.65 -5.01
CA GLY A 292 -8.01 6.66 -4.77
C GLY A 292 -7.30 6.23 -6.05
N LYS A 293 -8.02 6.04 -7.17
CA LYS A 293 -7.40 5.77 -8.48
C LYS A 293 -6.48 6.91 -8.93
N GLN A 294 -6.90 8.16 -8.75
CA GLN A 294 -6.10 9.32 -9.12
C GLN A 294 -4.87 9.47 -8.23
N PHE A 295 -4.98 9.16 -6.93
CA PHE A 295 -3.83 9.13 -6.04
C PHE A 295 -2.79 8.10 -6.48
N GLU A 296 -3.23 6.89 -6.84
CA GLU A 296 -2.36 5.82 -7.33
C GLU A 296 -1.64 6.20 -8.63
N ILE A 297 -2.36 6.86 -9.56
CA ILE A 297 -1.76 7.38 -10.80
C ILE A 297 -0.72 8.46 -10.48
N TRP A 298 -1.04 9.42 -9.60
CA TRP A 298 -0.12 10.48 -9.22
C TRP A 298 1.13 9.93 -8.54
N ALA A 299 0.97 9.03 -7.57
CA ALA A 299 2.08 8.45 -6.83
C ALA A 299 3.03 7.70 -7.77
N LYS A 300 2.49 6.90 -8.68
CA LYS A 300 3.26 6.22 -9.72
C LYS A 300 4.02 7.20 -10.61
N ALA A 301 3.39 8.31 -11.02
CA ALA A 301 4.03 9.34 -11.81
C ALA A 301 5.18 10.07 -11.07
N ASN A 302 5.19 10.02 -9.73
CA ASN A 302 6.21 10.60 -8.87
C ASN A 302 7.19 9.55 -8.31
N GLY A 303 7.26 8.36 -8.91
CA GLY A 303 8.22 7.32 -8.55
C GLY A 303 7.84 6.47 -7.33
N HIS A 304 6.59 6.56 -6.88
CA HIS A 304 6.05 5.73 -5.81
C HIS A 304 5.21 4.59 -6.42
N ASP A 305 5.84 3.43 -6.62
CA ASP A 305 5.17 2.23 -7.10
C ASP A 305 4.56 1.42 -5.94
N ASN A 306 3.48 0.68 -6.24
CA ASN A 306 2.84 -0.26 -5.32
C ASN A 306 2.34 0.37 -3.99
N ILE A 307 1.82 1.59 -4.04
CA ILE A 307 1.37 2.31 -2.84
C ILE A 307 0.21 1.63 -2.08
N ARG A 308 -0.49 0.66 -2.70
CA ARG A 308 -1.49 -0.16 -2.00
C ARG A 308 -0.89 -1.02 -0.89
N GLY A 309 0.43 -1.29 -0.95
CA GLY A 309 1.16 -2.02 0.09
C GLY A 309 1.82 -1.12 1.14
N TYR A 310 1.65 0.20 1.05
CA TYR A 310 2.22 1.14 2.02
C TYR A 310 1.50 1.02 3.37
N SER A 311 2.23 1.30 4.45
CA SER A 311 1.65 1.52 5.78
C SER A 311 0.80 2.78 5.82
N ALA A 312 -0.06 2.91 6.83
CA ALA A 312 -0.84 4.14 7.03
C ALA A 312 0.06 5.37 7.12
N SER A 313 1.18 5.27 7.86
CA SER A 313 2.10 6.39 7.99
C SER A 313 2.91 6.68 6.72
N GLN A 314 3.28 5.65 5.93
CA GLN A 314 3.84 5.86 4.59
C GLN A 314 2.87 6.58 3.66
N LEU A 315 1.58 6.22 3.70
CA LEU A 315 0.53 6.92 2.97
C LEU A 315 0.33 8.33 3.50
N ASN A 316 0.37 8.55 4.81
CA ASN A 316 0.21 9.88 5.41
C ASN A 316 1.33 10.84 5.07
N ASN A 317 2.57 10.35 5.06
CA ASN A 317 3.72 11.11 4.56
C ASN A 317 3.56 11.42 3.07
N LEU A 318 3.17 10.43 2.27
CA LEU A 318 2.89 10.63 0.86
C LEU A 318 1.75 11.63 0.63
N PHE A 319 0.68 11.58 1.45
CA PHE A 319 -0.43 12.53 1.42
C PHE A 319 0.03 13.94 1.79
N ALA A 320 0.86 14.10 2.82
CA ALA A 320 1.41 15.37 3.26
C ALA A 320 2.37 15.98 2.23
N ASP A 321 3.20 15.16 1.58
CA ASP A 321 4.07 15.54 0.47
C ASP A 321 3.25 15.89 -0.79
N SER A 322 2.08 15.25 -0.95
CA SER A 322 1.17 15.44 -2.07
C SER A 322 0.28 16.69 -1.99
N LYS A 323 0.68 17.79 -1.34
CA LYS A 323 -0.12 19.05 -1.38
C LYS A 323 -0.49 19.49 -2.81
N ASN A 324 0.26 19.06 -3.83
CA ASN A 324 -0.05 19.22 -5.26
C ASN A 324 -1.08 18.21 -5.84
N TRP A 325 -1.31 17.05 -5.21
CA TRP A 325 -2.32 16.07 -5.63
C TRP A 325 -3.76 16.55 -5.40
N GLN A 326 -4.04 17.32 -4.34
CA GLN A 326 -5.37 17.91 -4.14
C GLN A 326 -5.79 18.81 -5.32
N GLN A 327 -4.83 19.52 -5.92
CA GLN A 327 -5.02 20.27 -7.16
C GLN A 327 -5.25 19.32 -8.36
N LEU A 328 -4.49 18.22 -8.49
CA LEU A 328 -4.68 17.25 -9.57
C LEU A 328 -5.98 16.44 -9.46
N ALA A 329 -6.46 16.16 -8.25
CA ALA A 329 -7.76 15.53 -8.01
C ALA A 329 -8.91 16.47 -8.44
N SER A 330 -8.77 17.77 -8.13
CA SER A 330 -9.69 18.81 -8.61
C SER A 330 -9.64 18.94 -10.14
N ASP A 331 -8.45 18.99 -10.72
CA ASP A 331 -8.23 19.04 -12.17
C ASP A 331 -8.82 17.81 -12.89
N SER A 332 -8.71 16.62 -12.30
CA SER A 332 -9.32 15.38 -12.82
C SER A 332 -10.84 15.44 -12.78
N GLN A 333 -11.42 15.95 -11.68
CA GLN A 333 -12.86 16.15 -11.58
C GLN A 333 -13.37 17.14 -12.64
N PHE A 334 -12.63 18.21 -12.92
CA PHE A 334 -12.95 19.11 -14.04
C PHE A 334 -12.82 18.43 -15.40
N ALA A 335 -11.75 17.67 -15.66
CA ALA A 335 -11.59 16.93 -16.91
C ALA A 335 -12.75 15.95 -17.15
N ILE A 336 -13.18 15.22 -16.12
CA ILE A 336 -14.30 14.26 -16.18
C ILE A 336 -15.62 15.00 -16.41
N ALA A 337 -15.90 16.04 -15.64
CA ALA A 337 -17.15 16.80 -15.76
C ALA A 337 -17.29 17.45 -17.14
N VAL A 338 -16.19 17.98 -17.69
CA VAL A 338 -16.14 18.50 -19.06
C VAL A 338 -16.37 17.37 -20.06
N ALA A 339 -15.71 16.21 -19.91
CA ALA A 339 -15.93 15.07 -20.80
C ALA A 339 -17.40 14.59 -20.79
N ASP A 340 -18.02 14.48 -19.62
CA ASP A 340 -19.42 14.07 -19.47
C ASP A 340 -20.40 15.10 -20.06
N TRP A 341 -20.06 16.39 -19.92
CA TRP A 341 -20.78 17.45 -20.60
C TRP A 341 -20.71 17.29 -22.13
N PHE A 342 -19.52 17.03 -22.69
CA PHE A 342 -19.34 16.82 -24.14
C PHE A 342 -20.02 15.55 -24.65
N LYS A 343 -20.05 14.46 -23.86
CA LYS A 343 -20.81 13.24 -24.22
C LYS A 343 -22.30 13.52 -24.42
N THR A 344 -22.84 14.51 -23.70
CA THR A 344 -24.27 14.84 -23.71
C THR A 344 -24.60 15.97 -24.69
N ASN A 345 -23.73 16.99 -24.77
CA ASN A 345 -24.03 18.25 -25.46
C ASN A 345 -23.15 18.53 -26.67
N GLY A 346 -21.99 17.86 -26.78
CA GLY A 346 -20.98 18.11 -27.80
C GLY A 346 -21.48 17.81 -29.21
N LYS A 347 -21.14 18.69 -30.15
CA LYS A 347 -21.51 18.58 -31.56
C LYS A 347 -20.28 18.75 -32.44
N LEU A 348 -20.19 17.95 -33.49
CA LEU A 348 -19.20 18.11 -34.55
C LEU A 348 -19.94 18.08 -35.89
N THR A 349 -19.60 18.99 -36.79
CA THR A 349 -20.22 19.09 -38.11
C THR A 349 -19.19 19.39 -39.17
N ALA A 350 -19.33 18.75 -40.34
CA ALA A 350 -18.44 19.00 -41.47
C ALA A 350 -19.13 18.74 -42.81
N THR A 351 -18.89 19.59 -43.81
CA THR A 351 -19.25 19.36 -45.22
C THR A 351 -18.12 18.69 -46.02
N GLU A 352 -16.90 18.76 -45.50
CA GLU A 352 -15.64 18.31 -46.09
C GLU A 352 -14.78 17.66 -44.98
N PRO A 353 -13.73 16.89 -45.32
CA PRO A 353 -12.84 16.32 -44.31
C PRO A 353 -12.20 17.41 -43.42
N LEU A 354 -12.13 17.15 -42.12
CA LEU A 354 -11.52 18.02 -41.11
C LEU A 354 -10.13 17.50 -40.69
N THR A 355 -9.22 18.43 -40.40
CA THR A 355 -7.97 18.13 -39.68
C THR A 355 -8.19 18.06 -38.17
N THR A 356 -7.20 17.54 -37.44
CA THR A 356 -7.17 17.57 -35.96
C THR A 356 -7.39 18.98 -35.42
N GLU A 357 -6.73 20.00 -35.96
CA GLU A 357 -6.83 21.38 -35.50
C GLU A 357 -8.26 21.93 -35.66
N GLN A 358 -8.90 21.64 -36.80
CA GLN A 358 -10.25 22.10 -37.08
C GLN A 358 -11.29 21.44 -36.16
N VAL A 359 -11.13 20.15 -35.86
CA VAL A 359 -11.97 19.46 -34.87
C VAL A 359 -11.77 20.07 -33.48
N VAL A 360 -10.52 20.35 -33.09
CA VAL A 360 -10.21 20.99 -31.80
C VAL A 360 -10.78 22.40 -31.70
N GLU A 361 -10.74 23.19 -32.77
CA GLU A 361 -11.36 24.52 -32.81
C GLU A 361 -12.88 24.44 -32.61
N GLN A 362 -13.57 23.50 -33.26
CA GLN A 362 -14.99 23.28 -33.02
C GLN A 362 -15.29 22.89 -31.56
N LEU A 363 -14.46 22.05 -30.94
CA LEU A 363 -14.64 21.68 -29.53
C LEU A 363 -14.39 22.85 -28.58
N LYS A 364 -13.37 23.68 -28.86
CA LYS A 364 -13.03 24.85 -28.03
C LYS A 364 -14.16 25.87 -27.95
N THR A 365 -14.91 26.08 -29.03
CA THR A 365 -16.05 27.03 -29.02
C THR A 365 -17.25 26.52 -28.21
N GLN A 366 -17.27 25.24 -27.85
CA GLN A 366 -18.35 24.60 -27.11
C GLN A 366 -18.01 24.37 -25.63
N ILE A 367 -16.79 24.72 -25.19
CA ILE A 367 -16.40 24.55 -23.79
C ILE A 367 -17.39 25.33 -22.90
N PRO A 368 -18.04 24.68 -21.92
CA PRO A 368 -18.96 25.37 -21.03
C PRO A 368 -18.19 26.38 -20.17
N SER A 369 -18.76 27.57 -19.99
CA SER A 369 -18.19 28.63 -19.15
C SER A 369 -18.21 28.29 -17.66
N ASP A 370 -19.11 27.41 -17.25
CA ASP A 370 -19.25 26.92 -15.88
C ASP A 370 -19.50 25.40 -15.86
N ILE A 371 -19.02 24.76 -14.81
CA ILE A 371 -19.24 23.34 -14.54
C ILE A 371 -19.69 23.21 -13.08
N LYS A 372 -20.71 22.37 -12.85
CA LYS A 372 -21.19 22.03 -11.51
C LYS A 372 -20.76 20.62 -11.15
N ILE A 373 -20.10 20.49 -10.02
CA ILE A 373 -19.66 19.21 -9.46
C ILE A 373 -20.13 19.19 -8.01
N ASP A 374 -20.93 18.18 -7.66
CA ASP A 374 -21.51 18.09 -6.32
C ASP A 374 -20.40 18.05 -5.26
N LYS A 375 -20.55 18.91 -4.24
CA LYS A 375 -19.63 19.02 -3.08
C LYS A 375 -18.19 19.46 -3.43
N VAL A 376 -17.96 20.03 -4.61
CA VAL A 376 -16.66 20.57 -5.02
C VAL A 376 -16.79 22.06 -5.26
N ASN A 377 -15.81 22.84 -4.78
CA ASN A 377 -15.73 24.26 -5.09
C ASN A 377 -15.24 24.45 -6.53
N THR A 378 -16.13 24.88 -7.43
CA THR A 378 -15.83 25.03 -8.86
C THR A 378 -15.37 26.44 -9.26
N ASN A 379 -15.16 27.35 -8.30
CA ASN A 379 -14.76 28.74 -8.56
C ASN A 379 -13.39 28.89 -9.26
N ASN A 380 -12.55 27.85 -9.24
CA ASN A 380 -11.24 27.82 -9.89
C ASN A 380 -11.27 27.18 -11.29
N TYR A 381 -12.46 26.93 -11.83
CA TYR A 381 -12.61 26.43 -13.20
C TYR A 381 -12.21 27.52 -14.20
N ASP A 382 -11.30 27.17 -15.12
CA ASP A 382 -10.80 28.06 -16.17
C ASP A 382 -10.79 27.29 -17.50
N THR A 383 -11.54 27.81 -18.47
CA THR A 383 -11.68 27.20 -19.79
C THR A 383 -10.37 27.13 -20.56
N ASN A 384 -9.40 27.99 -20.25
CA ASN A 384 -8.09 28.02 -20.92
C ASN A 384 -7.20 26.84 -20.54
N ARG A 385 -7.55 26.13 -19.46
CA ARG A 385 -6.82 24.95 -18.99
C ARG A 385 -7.24 23.66 -19.68
N ILE A 386 -8.25 23.72 -20.55
CA ILE A 386 -8.78 22.56 -21.25
C ILE A 386 -8.02 22.32 -22.56
N ALA A 387 -7.62 21.07 -22.76
CA ALA A 387 -7.03 20.60 -24.01
C ALA A 387 -7.73 19.31 -24.48
N PHE A 388 -7.70 19.07 -25.79
CA PHE A 388 -8.26 17.87 -26.40
C PHE A 388 -7.16 17.07 -27.09
N VAL A 389 -7.19 15.75 -26.90
CA VAL A 389 -6.33 14.81 -27.63
C VAL A 389 -7.21 13.91 -28.48
N LEU A 390 -6.90 13.86 -29.77
CA LEU A 390 -7.58 13.02 -30.76
C LEU A 390 -6.65 11.88 -31.18
N ASN A 391 -7.20 10.71 -31.50
CA ASN A 391 -6.42 9.53 -31.87
C ASN A 391 -6.19 9.35 -33.38
N GLN A 392 -6.60 10.34 -34.18
CA GLN A 392 -6.52 10.34 -35.65
C GLN A 392 -6.21 11.76 -36.15
N SER A 393 -5.59 11.85 -37.34
CA SER A 393 -5.18 13.11 -37.97
C SER A 393 -6.24 13.72 -38.89
N ASP A 394 -7.03 12.86 -39.53
CA ASP A 394 -7.96 13.23 -40.61
C ASP A 394 -9.34 12.61 -40.38
N PHE A 395 -10.39 13.41 -40.55
CA PHE A 395 -11.77 13.01 -40.23
C PHE A 395 -12.73 13.34 -41.36
N LYS A 396 -13.45 12.35 -41.87
CA LYS A 396 -14.47 12.54 -42.91
C LYS A 396 -15.85 12.81 -42.29
N PRO A 397 -16.79 13.42 -43.03
CA PRO A 397 -18.18 13.49 -42.60
C PRO A 397 -18.72 12.09 -42.25
N ASN A 398 -19.50 12.00 -41.17
CA ASN A 398 -20.02 10.77 -40.55
C ASN A 398 -19.01 9.91 -39.77
N ASP A 399 -17.72 10.29 -39.72
CA ASP A 399 -16.73 9.59 -38.90
C ASP A 399 -17.00 9.75 -37.40
N LYS A 400 -16.49 8.77 -36.65
CA LYS A 400 -16.50 8.74 -35.19
C LYS A 400 -15.14 9.18 -34.67
N VAL A 401 -15.11 10.34 -34.01
CA VAL A 401 -13.91 10.93 -33.41
C VAL A 401 -13.78 10.42 -31.98
N ASN A 402 -12.65 9.80 -31.63
CA ASN A 402 -12.35 9.50 -30.24
C ASN A 402 -11.58 10.67 -29.63
N ILE A 403 -12.15 11.22 -28.57
CA ILE A 403 -11.73 12.46 -27.93
C ILE A 403 -11.35 12.13 -26.49
N THR A 404 -10.20 12.65 -26.08
CA THR A 404 -9.77 12.64 -24.68
C THR A 404 -9.67 14.07 -24.21
N VAL A 405 -10.37 14.40 -23.13
CA VAL A 405 -10.31 15.73 -22.50
C VAL A 405 -9.20 15.75 -21.47
N LYS A 406 -8.42 16.83 -21.49
CA LYS A 406 -7.42 17.16 -20.49
C LYS A 406 -7.79 18.47 -19.81
N TYR A 407 -7.51 18.55 -18.51
CA TYR A 407 -7.53 19.79 -17.74
C TYR A 407 -6.19 19.90 -17.02
N ASN A 408 -5.36 20.88 -17.40
CA ASN A 408 -3.93 20.89 -17.08
C ASN A 408 -3.26 19.55 -17.46
N ASN A 409 -2.71 18.83 -16.47
CA ASN A 409 -2.06 17.53 -16.64
C ASN A 409 -3.00 16.34 -16.43
N ALA A 410 -4.21 16.56 -15.90
CA ALA A 410 -5.19 15.51 -15.66
C ALA A 410 -5.94 15.13 -16.95
N THR A 411 -6.25 13.85 -17.10
CA THR A 411 -6.87 13.29 -18.32
C THR A 411 -8.11 12.49 -17.95
N ALA A 412 -9.21 12.68 -18.68
CA ALA A 412 -10.43 11.90 -18.54
C ALA A 412 -10.44 10.67 -19.46
N ASP A 413 -11.34 9.72 -19.20
CA ASP A 413 -11.58 8.61 -20.12
C ASP A 413 -12.02 9.11 -21.49
N SER A 414 -11.50 8.47 -22.55
CA SER A 414 -11.86 8.82 -23.92
C SER A 414 -13.33 8.52 -24.22
N PHE A 415 -13.96 9.38 -25.01
CA PHE A 415 -15.32 9.18 -25.52
C PHE A 415 -15.38 9.44 -27.02
N THR A 416 -16.50 9.09 -27.64
CA THR A 416 -16.66 9.20 -29.09
C THR A 416 -17.77 10.18 -29.44
N LEU A 417 -17.51 11.11 -30.37
CA LEU A 417 -18.52 11.94 -31.02
C LEU A 417 -18.57 11.64 -32.51
N GLN A 418 -19.76 11.69 -33.11
CA GLN A 418 -19.94 11.52 -34.55
C GLN A 418 -19.98 12.88 -35.24
N ILE A 419 -19.21 13.05 -36.32
CA ILE A 419 -19.27 14.23 -37.18
C ILE A 419 -20.52 14.15 -38.04
N LYS A 420 -21.48 15.07 -37.85
CA LYS A 420 -22.66 15.12 -38.71
C LYS A 420 -22.34 15.79 -40.04
N ASP A 421 -22.73 15.15 -41.14
CA ASP A 421 -22.69 15.75 -42.46
C ASP A 421 -23.75 16.85 -42.57
N SER A 422 -23.30 18.09 -42.70
CA SER A 422 -24.16 19.29 -42.79
C SER A 422 -24.89 19.44 -44.13
N LYS A 423 -24.67 18.55 -45.11
CA LYS A 423 -25.45 18.49 -46.36
C LYS A 423 -26.76 17.71 -46.22
N THR A 424 -26.99 17.03 -45.11
CA THR A 424 -28.22 16.26 -44.88
C THR A 424 -29.28 17.16 -44.23
N PRO A 425 -30.45 17.41 -44.86
CA PRO A 425 -31.48 18.23 -44.24
C PRO A 425 -32.01 17.59 -42.94
N ASP A 426 -32.12 18.38 -41.87
CA ASP A 426 -32.81 18.00 -40.63
C ASP A 426 -34.31 17.80 -40.91
N ASN A 427 -34.66 16.61 -41.38
CA ASN A 427 -36.05 16.26 -41.60
C ASN A 427 -36.65 15.79 -40.27
N LYS A 428 -37.16 16.74 -39.46
CA LYS A 428 -38.32 16.50 -38.60
C LYS A 428 -39.08 17.78 -38.24
N LYS A 429 -40.26 17.90 -38.86
CA LYS A 429 -41.38 18.74 -38.41
C LYS A 429 -41.82 18.36 -36.99
N ASN A 430 -42.24 19.39 -36.25
CA ASN A 430 -42.98 19.37 -34.99
C ASN A 430 -43.65 18.02 -34.63
N GLY A 431 -43.22 17.43 -33.52
CA GLY A 431 -43.85 16.29 -32.87
C GLY A 431 -42.94 15.73 -31.77
N ASP A 432 -43.21 16.12 -30.53
CA ASP A 432 -42.71 15.57 -29.26
C ASP A 432 -41.29 14.99 -29.25
N SER A 433 -40.37 15.85 -28.83
CA SER A 433 -38.95 15.59 -28.51
C SER A 433 -38.77 14.54 -27.39
N LYS A 434 -38.91 13.24 -27.70
CA LYS A 434 -38.63 12.16 -26.72
C LYS A 434 -37.93 10.89 -27.24
N LEU A 435 -37.43 10.80 -28.47
CA LEU A 435 -36.95 9.49 -29.00
C LEU A 435 -35.52 9.40 -29.53
N TRP A 436 -34.67 10.42 -29.40
CA TRP A 436 -33.46 10.52 -30.22
C TRP A 436 -32.18 10.56 -29.39
N ILE A 437 -31.97 9.51 -28.60
CA ILE A 437 -30.65 9.14 -28.04
C ILE A 437 -30.47 7.64 -28.27
N ILE A 438 -29.85 7.26 -29.38
CA ILE A 438 -29.22 5.94 -29.47
C ILE A 438 -27.74 6.15 -29.15
N GLY A 439 -27.45 6.22 -27.84
CA GLY A 439 -26.12 5.90 -27.34
C GLY A 439 -25.87 4.42 -27.58
N VAL A 440 -25.38 4.08 -28.76
CA VAL A 440 -24.88 2.75 -29.04
C VAL A 440 -23.58 2.56 -28.24
N VAL A 441 -23.68 2.01 -27.04
CA VAL A 441 -22.57 1.32 -26.38
C VAL A 441 -22.33 0.03 -27.16
N VAL A 442 -21.60 0.12 -28.28
CA VAL A 442 -21.04 -1.05 -28.97
C VAL A 442 -19.55 -1.01 -28.70
N GLY A 443 -19.12 -1.89 -27.79
CA GLY A 443 -17.74 -2.30 -27.71
C GLY A 443 -17.38 -3.06 -28.98
N VAL A 444 -16.37 -2.59 -29.71
CA VAL A 444 -15.56 -3.35 -30.67
C VAL A 444 -14.19 -2.70 -30.64
N LEU A 445 -13.15 -3.32 -30.07
CA LEU A 445 -12.38 -4.43 -30.65
C LEU A 445 -11.85 -4.14 -32.06
N ALA A 446 -10.84 -3.29 -32.16
CA ALA A 446 -9.88 -3.32 -33.28
C ALA A 446 -8.57 -2.66 -32.84
N GLY A 447 -7.75 -3.42 -32.10
CA GLY A 447 -6.47 -2.96 -31.56
C GLY A 447 -5.87 -3.83 -30.45
N LEU A 448 -6.56 -4.92 -30.07
CA LEU A 448 -6.10 -5.86 -29.01
C LEU A 448 -5.99 -7.31 -29.51
N GLY A 449 -5.70 -7.50 -30.81
CA GLY A 449 -5.49 -8.84 -31.39
C GLY A 449 -4.28 -9.58 -30.80
N LEU A 450 -3.28 -8.86 -30.30
CA LEU A 450 -2.07 -9.46 -29.72
C LEU A 450 -2.16 -9.66 -28.20
N ALA A 451 -2.91 -8.82 -27.49
CA ALA A 451 -3.09 -8.95 -26.02
C ALA A 451 -4.11 -10.04 -25.63
N TYR A 452 -5.16 -10.25 -26.45
CA TYR A 452 -6.18 -11.28 -26.18
C TYR A 452 -5.63 -12.70 -26.28
N LEU A 453 -4.63 -12.93 -27.15
CA LEU A 453 -4.07 -14.26 -27.37
C LEU A 453 -3.19 -14.74 -26.18
N PHE A 454 -2.52 -13.81 -25.49
CA PHE A 454 -1.76 -14.10 -24.27
C PHE A 454 -2.67 -14.23 -23.03
N PHE A 455 -3.74 -13.44 -22.95
CA PHE A 455 -4.67 -13.49 -21.81
C PHE A 455 -5.56 -14.74 -21.80
N LYS A 456 -5.93 -15.27 -22.97
CA LYS A 456 -6.71 -16.52 -23.08
C LYS A 456 -5.92 -17.76 -22.65
N ARG A 457 -4.60 -17.80 -22.89
CA ARG A 457 -3.75 -18.97 -22.59
C ARG A 457 -3.33 -19.07 -21.12
N PHE A 458 -3.35 -17.97 -20.37
CA PHE A 458 -2.84 -17.95 -18.99
C PHE A 458 -3.89 -17.79 -17.89
N VAL A 459 -5.10 -17.30 -18.19
CA VAL A 459 -6.07 -16.94 -17.13
C VAL A 459 -7.38 -17.74 -17.21
N PHE A 460 -7.88 -18.09 -18.40
CA PHE A 460 -9.23 -18.67 -18.51
C PHE A 460 -9.30 -20.19 -18.32
N ASP A 461 -8.29 -20.97 -18.72
CA ASP A 461 -8.39 -22.44 -18.69
C ASP A 461 -8.03 -23.08 -17.33
N LYS A 462 -7.56 -22.32 -16.34
CA LYS A 462 -7.13 -22.90 -15.05
C LYS A 462 -8.09 -22.68 -13.87
N TYR A 463 -8.99 -21.69 -13.91
CA TYR A 463 -9.69 -21.31 -12.66
C TYR A 463 -11.20 -21.05 -12.69
N PHE A 464 -11.92 -21.10 -13.82
CA PHE A 464 -13.38 -20.93 -13.77
C PHE A 464 -14.14 -21.77 -14.81
N LEU A 465 -14.53 -22.99 -14.42
CA LEU A 465 -15.89 -23.54 -14.58
C LEU A 465 -15.96 -24.95 -13.94
N PRO A 466 -16.70 -25.11 -12.83
CA PRO A 466 -17.85 -26.00 -12.93
C PRO A 466 -19.13 -25.41 -12.30
N LYS A 467 -20.24 -25.67 -13.00
CA LYS A 467 -21.66 -25.66 -12.55
C LYS A 467 -22.39 -24.31 -12.40
N ILE A 468 -22.83 -23.76 -13.54
CA ILE A 468 -24.24 -23.34 -13.72
C ILE A 468 -24.70 -23.76 -15.14
N LYS A 469 -25.15 -25.02 -15.27
CA LYS A 469 -26.11 -25.45 -16.29
C LYS A 469 -27.31 -25.99 -15.51
N VAL A 470 -28.54 -25.66 -15.92
CA VAL A 470 -29.68 -26.63 -16.01
C VAL A 470 -31.02 -25.99 -16.40
N LYS A 471 -31.26 -24.67 -16.36
CA LYS A 471 -32.61 -24.14 -16.71
C LYS A 471 -32.85 -23.70 -18.16
N GLY A 472 -31.81 -23.45 -18.96
CA GLY A 472 -31.97 -23.06 -20.37
C GLY A 472 -31.91 -24.21 -21.39
N HIS A 473 -31.26 -25.33 -21.06
CA HIS A 473 -30.96 -26.38 -22.04
C HIS A 473 -32.09 -27.40 -22.23
N LYS A 474 -32.97 -27.61 -21.22
CA LYS A 474 -34.14 -28.50 -21.38
C LYS A 474 -35.16 -27.95 -22.38
N LYS A 475 -35.39 -26.62 -22.39
CA LYS A 475 -36.32 -25.96 -23.34
C LYS A 475 -35.81 -25.95 -24.79
N PHE A 476 -34.49 -26.00 -25.00
CA PHE A 476 -33.92 -26.06 -26.34
C PHE A 476 -33.87 -27.49 -26.87
N VAL A 477 -33.50 -28.47 -26.03
CA VAL A 477 -33.50 -29.89 -26.40
C VAL A 477 -34.91 -30.42 -26.68
N GLU A 478 -35.93 -29.95 -25.96
CA GLU A 478 -37.34 -30.33 -26.22
C GLU A 478 -37.88 -29.70 -27.51
N LYS A 479 -37.42 -28.49 -27.89
CA LYS A 479 -37.76 -27.85 -29.18
C LYS A 479 -37.04 -28.50 -30.37
N VAL A 480 -35.82 -28.98 -30.18
CA VAL A 480 -35.04 -29.70 -31.21
C VAL A 480 -35.61 -31.10 -31.41
N ARG A 481 -35.93 -31.83 -30.34
CA ARG A 481 -36.52 -33.19 -30.43
C ARG A 481 -37.93 -33.19 -31.04
N LYS A 482 -38.70 -32.11 -30.87
CA LYS A 482 -40.01 -31.94 -31.53
C LYS A 482 -39.89 -31.64 -33.03
N ARG A 483 -38.85 -30.89 -33.45
CA ARG A 483 -38.57 -30.66 -34.88
C ARG A 483 -37.94 -31.85 -35.59
N GLU A 484 -37.15 -32.68 -34.91
CA GLU A 484 -36.56 -33.89 -35.50
C GLU A 484 -37.62 -34.99 -35.72
N ASN A 485 -38.60 -35.13 -34.82
CA ASN A 485 -39.71 -36.08 -35.02
C ASN A 485 -40.69 -35.63 -36.13
N GLU A 486 -40.86 -34.33 -36.35
CA GLU A 486 -41.66 -33.78 -37.47
C GLU A 486 -40.89 -33.85 -38.81
N ALA A 487 -39.56 -33.85 -38.80
CA ALA A 487 -38.73 -34.01 -39.99
C ALA A 487 -38.49 -35.47 -40.40
N GLN A 488 -38.60 -36.45 -39.48
CA GLN A 488 -38.50 -37.88 -39.80
C GLN A 488 -39.81 -38.52 -40.31
N ASN A 489 -40.96 -37.86 -40.18
CA ASN A 489 -42.24 -38.35 -40.72
C ASN A 489 -42.54 -37.90 -42.15
N ASN A 490 -41.71 -37.04 -42.75
CA ASN A 490 -41.88 -36.55 -44.12
C ASN A 490 -40.90 -37.19 -45.13
N ASN A 491 -40.21 -38.28 -44.76
CA ASN A 491 -39.30 -39.00 -45.65
C ASN A 491 -39.48 -40.54 -45.59
N LYS A 492 -40.75 -40.99 -45.60
CA LYS A 492 -41.13 -42.35 -46.02
C LYS A 492 -42.33 -42.27 -46.96
N GLY A 493 -42.03 -42.16 -48.24
CA GLY A 493 -42.99 -42.32 -49.32
C GLY A 493 -42.24 -42.63 -50.60
N GLY A 494 -42.32 -43.89 -51.03
CA GLY A 494 -41.84 -44.37 -52.32
C GLY A 494 -40.59 -45.24 -52.26
N ASP A 495 -40.78 -46.55 -52.06
CA ASP A 495 -40.49 -47.54 -53.10
C ASP A 495 -41.03 -48.92 -52.67
N GLU A 496 -41.78 -49.51 -53.61
CA GLU A 496 -42.48 -50.82 -53.67
C GLU A 496 -43.72 -51.05 -52.79
#